data_AF-A0A8T3DNC4-F1
#
_entry.id   AF-A0A8T3DNC4-F1
#
_cell.length_a   1.000
_cell.length_b   1.000
_cell.length_c   1.000
_cell.angle_alpha   90.00
_cell.angle_beta   90.00
_cell.angle_gamma   90.00
#
_symmetry.space_group_name_H-M   'P 1'
#
loop_
_entity.id
_entity.type
_entity.pdbx_description
1 polymer ?
#
loop_
_entity_poly.entity_id
_entity_poly.type
_entity_poly.pdbx_seq_one_letter_code
_entity_poly.pdbx_strand_id
1 'polypeptide(L)'
;MTWLVKAAMALPWLLVLELGLYAGCFVCGIIAAASVTITQGQFAGKCMLYGTVHSNASTLSVQTFSSPSLCYFVSAISVCVAVYCFSITLYWIYTSCVDQEVRRERLWMNVTLVICGVFLFFLLVTGCILRIGRNRLCESIIHIPGISRCEDAQEKNWVSPYHGNRFFSSLHGAETSVWVNFFFWLLIAAAVVIQRRQGSGFRTGGEITDGSPSESEPFFHRPARPQ
;
A
#
# COMPACT_ATOMS: atom_id res chain seq x y z
N MET A 1 3.58 -13.74 35.53
CA MET A 1 4.90 -13.62 34.86
C MET A 1 4.87 -14.08 33.39
N THR A 2 4.30 -15.24 33.08
CA THR A 2 4.14 -15.77 31.69
C THR A 2 3.31 -14.88 30.75
N TRP A 3 2.31 -14.14 31.25
CA TRP A 3 1.53 -13.17 30.47
C TRP A 3 2.31 -11.89 30.13
N LEU A 4 3.14 -11.40 31.05
CA LEU A 4 4.00 -10.23 30.85
C LEU A 4 5.10 -10.53 29.83
N VAL A 5 5.68 -11.75 29.86
CA VAL A 5 6.68 -12.18 28.88
C VAL A 5 6.08 -12.34 27.48
N LYS A 6 4.85 -12.85 27.36
CA LYS A 6 4.12 -12.89 26.06
C LYS A 6 3.84 -11.49 25.52
N ALA A 7 3.43 -10.55 26.37
CA ALA A 7 3.18 -9.17 25.97
C ALA A 7 4.47 -8.44 25.55
N ALA A 8 5.58 -8.67 26.27
CA ALA A 8 6.89 -8.10 25.96
C ALA A 8 7.48 -8.61 24.63
N MET A 9 7.19 -9.86 24.23
CA MET A 9 7.60 -10.39 22.91
C MET A 9 6.63 -10.07 21.77
N ALA A 10 5.34 -9.84 22.06
CA ALA A 10 4.35 -9.53 21.04
C ALA A 10 4.56 -8.14 20.41
N LEU A 11 4.98 -7.15 21.19
CA LEU A 11 5.23 -5.79 20.72
C LEU A 11 6.40 -5.68 19.71
N PRO A 12 7.60 -6.25 19.99
CA PRO A 12 8.70 -6.26 19.01
C PRO A 12 8.41 -7.13 17.80
N TRP A 13 7.72 -8.28 17.97
CA TRP A 13 7.34 -9.12 16.82
C TRP A 13 6.40 -8.41 15.85
N LEU A 14 5.43 -7.67 16.38
CA LEU A 14 4.46 -6.93 15.58
C LEU A 14 5.10 -5.73 14.87
N LEU A 15 6.11 -5.10 15.48
CA LEU A 15 6.91 -4.06 14.85
C LEU A 15 7.74 -4.62 13.68
N VAL A 16 8.38 -5.77 13.87
CA VAL A 16 9.15 -6.46 12.81
C VAL A 16 8.24 -6.88 11.66
N LEU A 17 7.04 -7.39 11.97
CA LEU A 17 6.02 -7.71 10.96
C LEU A 17 5.63 -6.46 10.16
N GLU A 18 5.36 -5.35 10.84
CA GLU A 18 4.96 -4.08 10.20
C GLU A 18 6.09 -3.54 9.30
N LEU A 19 7.34 -3.63 9.73
CA LEU A 19 8.51 -3.25 8.93
C LEU A 19 8.65 -4.13 7.67
N GLY A 20 8.49 -5.44 7.83
CA GLY A 20 8.52 -6.39 6.71
C GLY A 20 7.40 -6.12 5.70
N LEU A 21 6.20 -5.78 6.17
CA LEU A 21 5.08 -5.39 5.32
C LEU A 21 5.36 -4.09 4.55
N TYR A 22 5.90 -3.06 5.20
CA TYR A 22 6.26 -1.81 4.50
C TYR A 22 7.37 -2.02 3.46
N ALA A 23 8.37 -2.84 3.76
CA ALA A 23 9.41 -3.21 2.79
C ALA A 23 8.82 -3.97 1.59
N GLY A 24 7.89 -4.90 1.84
CA GLY A 24 7.13 -5.58 0.79
C GLY A 24 6.33 -4.61 -0.07
N CYS A 25 5.58 -3.69 0.55
CA CYS A 25 4.83 -2.65 -0.15
C CYS A 25 5.73 -1.77 -1.03
N PHE A 26 6.92 -1.42 -0.54
CA PHE A 26 7.90 -0.66 -1.32
C PHE A 26 8.31 -1.41 -2.58
N VAL A 27 8.72 -2.67 -2.46
CA VAL A 27 9.13 -3.49 -3.62
C VAL A 27 7.97 -3.67 -4.61
N CYS A 28 6.77 -4.01 -4.12
CA CYS A 28 5.59 -4.14 -4.97
C CYS A 28 5.21 -2.82 -5.67
N GLY A 29 5.33 -1.69 -4.98
CA GLY A 29 5.10 -0.36 -5.55
C GLY A 29 6.06 -0.03 -6.68
N ILE A 30 7.35 -0.31 -6.51
CA ILE A 30 8.37 -0.12 -7.56
C ILE A 30 8.12 -1.06 -8.75
N ILE A 31 7.81 -2.33 -8.52
CA ILE A 31 7.53 -3.28 -9.60
C ILE A 31 6.31 -2.83 -10.41
N ALA A 32 5.24 -2.37 -9.74
CA ALA A 32 4.05 -1.84 -10.41
C ALA A 32 4.38 -0.62 -11.27
N ALA A 33 5.09 0.38 -10.70
CA ALA A 33 5.49 1.59 -11.42
C ALA A 33 6.42 1.31 -12.60
N ALA A 34 7.42 0.45 -12.41
CA ALA A 34 8.36 0.05 -13.45
C ALA A 34 7.66 -0.69 -14.59
N SER A 35 6.75 -1.61 -14.27
CA SER A 35 6.00 -2.37 -15.28
C SER A 35 5.11 -1.47 -16.13
N VAL A 36 4.45 -0.47 -15.52
CA VAL A 36 3.66 0.54 -16.25
C VAL A 36 4.57 1.44 -17.10
N THR A 37 5.74 1.84 -16.57
CA THR A 37 6.68 2.68 -17.32
C THR A 37 7.30 1.95 -18.51
N ILE A 38 7.64 0.66 -18.36
CA ILE A 38 8.16 -0.18 -19.44
C ILE A 38 7.12 -0.29 -20.55
N THR A 39 5.87 -0.57 -20.19
CA THR A 39 4.78 -0.64 -21.19
C THR A 39 4.58 0.71 -21.88
N GLN A 40 4.61 1.84 -21.16
CA GLN A 40 4.58 3.16 -21.80
C GLN A 40 5.75 3.39 -22.76
N GLY A 41 6.97 3.01 -22.38
CA GLY A 41 8.17 3.15 -23.22
C GLY A 41 8.08 2.36 -24.52
N GLN A 42 7.54 1.13 -24.46
CA GLN A 42 7.36 0.27 -25.63
C GLN A 42 6.30 0.78 -26.62
N PHE A 43 5.38 1.64 -26.17
CA PHE A 43 4.32 2.23 -26.98
C PHE A 43 4.55 3.73 -27.25
N ALA A 44 5.82 4.16 -27.36
CA ALA A 44 6.21 5.52 -27.67
C ALA A 44 5.63 6.59 -26.71
N GLY A 45 5.54 6.25 -25.42
CA GLY A 45 5.03 7.13 -24.36
C GLY A 45 3.51 7.14 -24.21
N LYS A 46 2.77 6.32 -24.97
CA LYS A 46 1.31 6.26 -24.91
C LYS A 46 0.82 5.20 -23.93
N CYS A 47 -0.32 5.47 -23.30
CA CYS A 47 -0.99 4.53 -22.39
C CYS A 47 -1.75 3.46 -23.20
N MET A 48 -1.27 2.22 -23.19
CA MET A 48 -1.93 1.08 -23.85
C MET A 48 -3.15 0.55 -23.07
N LEU A 49 -3.36 1.02 -21.84
CA LEU A 49 -4.46 0.58 -20.99
C LEU A 49 -5.81 0.90 -21.67
N TYR A 50 -6.71 -0.07 -21.80
CA TYR A 50 -7.95 0.01 -22.61
C TYR A 50 -7.74 0.26 -24.12
N GLY A 51 -6.54 0.06 -24.64
CA GLY A 51 -6.30 0.18 -26.08
C GLY A 51 -7.08 -0.88 -26.85
N THR A 52 -7.67 -0.50 -27.99
CA THR A 52 -8.24 -1.47 -28.94
C THR A 52 -7.23 -1.74 -30.04
N VAL A 53 -7.14 -3.00 -30.45
CA VAL A 53 -6.18 -3.46 -31.46
C VAL A 53 -6.93 -3.91 -32.70
N HIS A 54 -6.46 -3.48 -33.86
CA HIS A 54 -6.99 -3.86 -35.17
C HIS A 54 -5.91 -4.58 -35.98
N SER A 55 -6.29 -5.67 -36.64
CA SER A 55 -5.39 -6.45 -37.49
C SER A 55 -5.42 -5.91 -38.92
N ASN A 56 -4.27 -5.44 -39.43
CA ASN A 56 -4.13 -5.11 -40.84
C ASN A 56 -3.17 -6.11 -41.51
N ALA A 57 -3.74 -7.00 -42.32
CA ALA A 57 -3.08 -7.89 -43.28
C ALA A 57 -1.93 -8.80 -42.78
N SER A 58 -1.70 -8.90 -41.46
CA SER A 58 -0.76 -9.78 -40.70
C SER A 58 -0.02 -9.05 -39.56
N THR A 59 -0.23 -7.73 -39.43
CA THR A 59 0.39 -6.89 -38.39
C THR A 59 -0.67 -6.30 -37.45
N LEU A 60 -0.37 -6.26 -36.14
CA LEU A 60 -1.27 -5.66 -35.16
C LEU A 60 -1.01 -4.15 -35.08
N SER A 61 -2.08 -3.37 -35.24
CA SER A 61 -2.08 -1.91 -35.12
C SER A 61 -2.98 -1.49 -33.96
N VAL A 62 -2.52 -0.56 -33.12
CA VAL A 62 -3.34 -0.02 -32.03
C VAL A 62 -4.25 1.07 -32.61
N GLN A 63 -5.56 0.83 -32.58
CA GLN A 63 -6.56 1.71 -33.21
C GLN A 63 -6.96 2.86 -32.29
N THR A 64 -6.98 2.63 -30.98
CA THR A 64 -7.31 3.66 -29.99
C THR A 64 -6.36 3.54 -28.80
N PHE A 65 -5.76 4.65 -28.41
CA PHE A 65 -5.01 4.76 -27.15
C PHE A 65 -5.92 5.43 -26.11
N SER A 66 -5.84 5.02 -24.85
CA SER A 66 -6.55 5.73 -23.79
C SER A 66 -5.90 7.05 -23.45
N SER A 67 -6.66 7.88 -22.74
CA SER A 67 -6.15 9.10 -22.16
C SER A 67 -4.89 8.81 -21.33
N PRO A 68 -3.78 9.53 -21.58
CA PRO A 68 -2.52 9.32 -20.86
C PRO A 68 -2.67 9.54 -19.35
N SER A 69 -3.68 10.31 -18.92
CA SER A 69 -4.01 10.55 -17.52
C SER A 69 -4.24 9.28 -16.70
N LEU A 70 -4.74 8.18 -17.30
CA LEU A 70 -4.96 6.94 -16.57
C LEU A 70 -3.64 6.25 -16.18
N CYS A 71 -2.70 6.11 -17.11
CA CYS A 71 -1.39 5.53 -16.78
C CYS A 71 -0.59 6.45 -15.86
N TYR A 72 -0.69 7.78 -16.03
CA TYR A 72 -0.08 8.74 -15.10
C TYR A 72 -0.66 8.61 -13.69
N PHE A 73 -1.98 8.46 -13.57
CA PHE A 73 -2.64 8.23 -12.28
C PHE A 73 -2.12 6.95 -11.61
N VAL A 74 -2.13 5.83 -12.32
CA VAL A 74 -1.63 4.54 -11.79
C VAL A 74 -0.17 4.66 -11.36
N SER A 75 0.69 5.21 -12.21
CA SER A 75 2.12 5.40 -11.92
C SER A 75 2.34 6.32 -10.72
N ALA A 76 1.67 7.48 -10.67
CA ALA A 76 1.79 8.44 -9.60
C ALA A 76 1.37 7.85 -8.24
N ILE A 77 0.24 7.12 -8.19
CA ILE A 77 -0.22 6.46 -6.96
C ILE A 77 0.81 5.42 -6.50
N SER A 78 1.32 4.57 -7.40
CA SER A 78 2.34 3.57 -7.06
C SER A 78 3.63 4.19 -6.50
N VAL A 79 4.09 5.29 -7.10
CA VAL A 79 5.28 6.02 -6.63
C VAL A 79 5.04 6.68 -5.28
N CYS A 80 3.89 7.36 -5.09
CA CYS A 80 3.53 7.99 -3.82
C CYS A 80 3.49 6.97 -2.67
N VAL A 81 2.90 5.80 -2.92
CA VAL A 81 2.87 4.70 -1.95
C VAL A 81 4.29 4.22 -1.63
N ALA A 82 5.13 4.00 -2.65
CA ALA A 82 6.51 3.54 -2.46
C ALA A 82 7.34 4.53 -1.64
N VAL A 83 7.28 5.83 -1.95
CA VAL A 83 8.00 6.88 -1.22
C VAL A 83 7.53 6.96 0.23
N TYR A 84 6.21 6.86 0.46
CA TYR A 84 5.67 6.83 1.82
C TYR A 84 6.16 5.61 2.61
N CYS A 85 6.08 4.41 2.03
CA CYS A 85 6.57 3.18 2.68
C CYS A 85 8.07 3.25 2.99
N PHE A 86 8.87 3.80 2.07
CA PHE A 86 10.30 3.99 2.27
C PHE A 86 10.58 4.97 3.42
N SER A 87 9.88 6.12 3.45
CA SER A 87 10.05 7.15 4.48
C SER A 87 9.68 6.62 5.88
N ILE A 88 8.58 5.88 5.98
CA ILE A 88 8.15 5.25 7.23
C ILE A 88 9.13 4.16 7.68
N THR A 89 9.63 3.34 6.75
CA THR A 89 10.64 2.31 7.05
C THR A 89 11.90 2.94 7.63
N LEU A 90 12.41 4.01 7.01
CA LEU A 90 13.57 4.75 7.50
C LEU A 90 13.32 5.40 8.85
N TYR A 91 12.14 6.02 9.04
CA TYR A 91 11.75 6.62 10.31
C TYR A 91 11.77 5.59 11.44
N TRP A 92 11.18 4.42 11.22
CA TRP A 92 11.15 3.34 12.21
C TRP A 92 12.54 2.77 12.52
N ILE A 93 13.40 2.63 11.51
CA ILE A 93 14.79 2.22 11.70
C ILE A 93 15.54 3.26 12.52
N TYR A 94 15.43 4.54 12.16
CA TYR A 94 16.05 5.65 12.88
C TYR A 94 15.62 5.68 14.35
N THR A 95 14.31 5.64 14.62
CA THR A 95 13.80 5.64 16.00
C THR A 95 14.28 4.41 16.75
N SER A 96 14.33 3.23 16.12
CA SER A 96 14.82 2.01 16.78
C SER A 96 16.31 2.05 17.12
N CYS A 97 17.12 2.80 16.34
CA CYS A 97 18.55 2.94 16.58
C CYS A 97 18.89 4.07 17.56
N VAL A 98 18.10 5.14 17.62
CA VAL A 98 18.41 6.36 18.40
C VAL A 98 17.56 6.47 19.67
N ASP A 99 16.27 6.18 19.60
CA ASP A 99 15.32 6.29 20.71
C ASP A 99 14.94 4.91 21.23
N GLN A 100 15.46 4.55 22.40
CA GLN A 100 15.18 3.24 23.02
C GLN A 100 13.73 3.11 23.53
N GLU A 101 12.99 4.23 23.62
CA GLU A 101 11.58 4.26 24.01
C GLU A 101 10.66 4.65 22.85
N VAL A 102 10.23 3.63 22.10
CA VAL A 102 9.18 3.76 21.09
C VAL A 102 7.83 3.99 21.77
N ARG A 103 7.48 5.24 22.08
CA ARG A 103 6.13 5.59 22.53
C ARG A 103 5.23 5.83 21.32
N ARG A 104 4.53 4.78 20.89
CA ARG A 104 3.52 4.85 19.83
C ARG A 104 2.31 5.63 20.31
N GLU A 105 2.28 6.94 20.05
CA GLU A 105 1.18 7.80 20.46
C GLU A 105 -0.14 7.43 19.77
N ARG A 106 -1.24 7.58 20.51
CA ARG A 106 -2.59 7.28 19.99
C ARG A 106 -2.95 8.18 18.79
N LEU A 107 -2.38 9.39 18.73
CA LEU A 107 -2.51 10.31 17.60
C LEU A 107 -1.85 9.74 16.35
N TRP A 108 -0.60 9.27 16.46
CA TRP A 108 0.17 8.67 15.36
C TRP A 108 -0.57 7.48 14.74
N MET A 109 -1.10 6.57 15.57
CA MET A 109 -1.87 5.42 15.06
C MET A 109 -3.14 5.84 14.31
N ASN A 110 -3.82 6.91 14.75
CA ASN A 110 -5.03 7.37 14.07
C ASN A 110 -4.68 7.98 12.71
N VAL A 111 -3.58 8.74 12.63
CA VAL A 111 -3.06 9.28 11.37
C VAL A 111 -2.66 8.14 10.42
N THR A 112 -1.93 7.12 10.91
CA THR A 112 -1.57 5.94 10.09
C THR A 112 -2.81 5.20 9.57
N LEU A 113 -3.88 5.06 10.38
CA LEU A 113 -5.11 4.43 9.92
C LEU A 113 -5.82 5.21 8.81
N VAL A 114 -5.87 6.54 8.92
CA VAL A 114 -6.44 7.40 7.86
C VAL A 114 -5.64 7.25 6.58
N ILE A 115 -4.30 7.29 6.68
CA ILE A 115 -3.41 7.13 5.53
C ILE A 115 -3.55 5.74 4.91
N CYS A 116 -3.64 4.68 5.71
CA CYS A 116 -3.97 3.32 5.24
C CYS A 116 -5.27 3.32 4.42
N GLY A 117 -6.33 3.95 4.93
CA GLY A 117 -7.61 4.01 4.23
C GLY A 117 -7.52 4.70 2.88
N VAL A 118 -6.80 5.83 2.82
CA VAL A 118 -6.56 6.58 1.58
C VAL A 118 -5.78 5.74 0.56
N PHE A 119 -4.69 5.08 0.97
CA PHE A 119 -3.91 4.25 0.07
C PHE A 119 -4.67 3.00 -0.38
N LEU A 120 -5.42 2.34 0.50
CA LEU A 120 -6.27 1.20 0.13
C LEU A 120 -7.30 1.60 -0.94
N PHE A 121 -7.94 2.76 -0.78
CA PHE A 121 -8.87 3.27 -1.78
C PHE A 121 -8.19 3.50 -3.14
N PHE A 122 -7.06 4.20 -3.17
CA PHE A 122 -6.35 4.48 -4.42
C PHE A 122 -5.77 3.21 -5.08
N LEU A 123 -5.26 2.27 -4.29
CA LEU A 123 -4.75 0.99 -4.78
C LEU A 123 -5.88 0.11 -5.35
N LEU A 124 -7.06 0.12 -4.72
CA LEU A 124 -8.23 -0.58 -5.22
C LEU A 124 -8.67 0.00 -6.58
N VAL A 125 -8.81 1.33 -6.66
CA VAL A 125 -9.16 2.02 -7.92
C VAL A 125 -8.13 1.68 -9.00
N THR A 126 -6.85 1.76 -8.67
CA THR A 126 -5.74 1.42 -9.58
C THR A 126 -5.81 -0.04 -10.05
N GLY A 127 -6.05 -0.99 -9.14
CA GLY A 127 -6.21 -2.40 -9.46
C GLY A 127 -7.41 -2.68 -10.35
N CYS A 128 -8.54 -2.01 -10.11
CA CYS A 128 -9.72 -2.09 -10.97
C CYS A 128 -9.43 -1.54 -12.38
N ILE A 129 -8.76 -0.39 -12.48
CA ILE A 129 -8.38 0.22 -13.76
C ILE A 129 -7.47 -0.71 -14.56
N LEU A 130 -6.46 -1.32 -13.92
CA LEU A 130 -5.55 -2.27 -14.56
C LEU A 130 -6.29 -3.54 -15.02
N ARG A 131 -7.14 -4.12 -14.16
CA ARG A 131 -7.88 -5.36 -14.47
C ARG A 131 -8.87 -5.17 -15.63
N ILE A 132 -9.66 -4.11 -15.59
CA ILE A 132 -10.64 -3.81 -16.65
C ILE A 132 -9.90 -3.44 -17.94
N GLY A 133 -8.86 -2.61 -17.85
CA GLY A 133 -8.05 -2.21 -19.00
C GLY A 133 -7.40 -3.39 -19.70
N ARG A 134 -6.85 -4.36 -18.94
CA ARG A 134 -6.30 -5.60 -19.49
C ARG A 134 -7.39 -6.47 -20.12
N ASN A 135 -8.53 -6.65 -19.48
CA ASN A 135 -9.62 -7.47 -20.01
C ASN A 135 -10.15 -6.92 -21.34
N ARG A 136 -10.35 -5.61 -21.46
CA ARG A 136 -10.80 -4.95 -22.69
C ARG A 136 -9.79 -5.10 -23.84
N LEU A 137 -8.50 -4.92 -23.53
CA LEU A 137 -7.43 -5.15 -24.49
C LEU A 137 -7.43 -6.62 -24.96
N CYS A 138 -7.59 -7.54 -24.02
CA CYS A 138 -7.57 -8.98 -24.30
C CYS A 138 -8.76 -9.44 -25.15
N GLU A 139 -9.95 -8.95 -24.84
CA GLU A 139 -11.18 -9.18 -25.60
C GLU A 139 -11.03 -8.71 -27.06
N SER A 140 -10.42 -7.53 -27.25
CA SER A 140 -10.14 -6.99 -28.59
C SER A 140 -9.14 -7.85 -29.38
N ILE A 141 -8.16 -8.44 -28.70
CA ILE A 141 -7.12 -9.29 -29.31
C ILE A 141 -7.67 -10.65 -29.70
N ILE A 142 -8.50 -11.29 -28.86
CA ILE A 142 -9.07 -12.62 -29.12
C ILE A 142 -10.05 -12.58 -30.32
N HIS A 143 -10.64 -11.43 -30.61
CA HIS A 143 -11.50 -11.26 -31.79
C HIS A 143 -10.71 -11.31 -33.12
N ILE A 144 -9.38 -11.37 -33.09
CA ILE A 144 -8.53 -11.49 -34.28
C ILE A 144 -8.38 -12.98 -34.66
N PRO A 145 -8.69 -13.37 -35.91
CA PRO A 145 -8.56 -14.76 -36.35
C PRO A 145 -7.10 -15.24 -36.23
N GLY A 146 -6.90 -16.37 -35.55
CA GLY A 146 -5.59 -16.98 -35.33
C GLY A 146 -4.87 -16.62 -34.03
N ILE A 147 -5.59 -16.07 -33.04
CA ILE A 147 -5.09 -15.86 -31.66
C ILE A 147 -6.14 -16.42 -30.69
N SER A 148 -5.81 -17.53 -30.00
CA SER A 148 -6.73 -18.17 -29.04
C SER A 148 -6.54 -17.64 -27.62
N ARG A 149 -5.31 -17.24 -27.27
CA ARG A 149 -4.97 -16.67 -25.97
C ARG A 149 -4.33 -15.30 -26.14
N CYS A 150 -4.62 -14.42 -25.18
CA CYS A 150 -4.02 -13.09 -25.06
C CYS A 150 -2.49 -13.08 -25.09
N GLU A 151 -1.90 -14.09 -24.48
CA GLU A 151 -0.46 -14.27 -24.34
C GLU A 151 0.21 -14.49 -25.69
N ASP A 152 -0.46 -15.21 -26.60
CA ASP A 152 0.02 -15.49 -27.96
C ASP A 152 0.19 -14.19 -28.79
N ALA A 153 -0.49 -13.10 -28.40
CA ALA A 153 -0.34 -11.81 -29.06
C ALA A 153 0.99 -11.10 -28.75
N GLN A 154 1.74 -11.57 -27.74
CA GLN A 154 3.08 -11.07 -27.43
C GLN A 154 4.12 -11.56 -28.46
N GLU A 155 3.87 -12.70 -29.10
CA GLU A 155 4.77 -13.33 -30.08
C GLU A 155 4.49 -12.88 -31.53
N LYS A 156 3.39 -12.13 -31.75
CA LYS A 156 3.01 -11.60 -33.07
C LYS A 156 3.80 -10.32 -33.40
N ASN A 157 4.00 -10.07 -34.70
CA ASN A 157 4.66 -8.86 -35.17
C ASN A 157 3.74 -7.64 -35.05
N TRP A 158 4.19 -6.65 -34.28
CA TRP A 158 3.54 -5.35 -34.11
C TRP A 158 4.04 -4.37 -35.17
N VAL A 159 3.18 -3.47 -35.63
CA VAL A 159 3.57 -2.41 -36.59
C VAL A 159 4.61 -1.50 -35.93
N SER A 160 5.78 -1.35 -36.55
CA SER A 160 6.81 -0.40 -36.13
C SER A 160 6.21 1.02 -36.02
N PRO A 161 6.42 1.77 -34.92
CA PRO A 161 7.49 1.63 -33.92
C PRO A 161 7.11 0.85 -32.64
N TYR A 162 5.98 0.13 -32.62
CA TYR A 162 5.48 -0.51 -31.41
C TYR A 162 6.12 -1.88 -31.18
N HIS A 163 6.69 -2.08 -29.99
CA HIS A 163 7.25 -3.37 -29.58
C HIS A 163 6.35 -4.03 -28.54
N GLY A 164 5.41 -4.87 -28.97
CA GLY A 164 4.54 -5.63 -28.05
C GLY A 164 5.22 -6.79 -27.32
N ASN A 165 6.55 -6.90 -27.37
CA ASN A 165 7.24 -7.97 -26.66
C ASN A 165 7.05 -7.79 -25.14
N ARG A 166 6.57 -8.81 -24.42
CA ARG A 166 6.32 -8.79 -22.96
C ARG A 166 5.21 -7.85 -22.44
N PHE A 167 4.40 -7.21 -23.29
CA PHE A 167 3.36 -6.27 -22.83
C PHE A 167 2.38 -6.91 -21.82
N PHE A 168 1.88 -8.13 -22.10
CA PHE A 168 0.93 -8.83 -21.23
C PHE A 168 1.58 -9.26 -19.92
N SER A 169 2.82 -9.77 -19.96
CA SER A 169 3.58 -10.15 -18.77
C SER A 169 3.83 -8.95 -17.84
N SER A 170 4.20 -7.79 -18.40
CA SER A 170 4.38 -6.56 -17.62
C SER A 170 3.06 -6.03 -17.05
N LEU A 171 1.97 -6.00 -17.82
CA LEU A 171 0.65 -5.58 -17.31
C LEU A 171 0.11 -6.54 -16.25
N HIS A 172 0.26 -7.84 -16.45
CA HIS A 172 -0.15 -8.85 -15.49
C HIS A 172 0.70 -8.79 -14.20
N GLY A 173 2.00 -8.56 -14.34
CA GLY A 173 2.90 -8.31 -13.22
C GLY A 173 2.54 -7.04 -12.45
N ALA A 174 2.17 -5.96 -13.14
CA ALA A 174 1.70 -4.73 -12.53
C ALA A 174 0.39 -4.93 -11.76
N GLU A 175 -0.61 -5.57 -12.37
CA GLU A 175 -1.89 -5.89 -11.72
C GLU A 175 -1.65 -6.73 -10.46
N THR A 176 -0.87 -7.81 -10.57
CA THR A 176 -0.58 -8.70 -9.45
C THR A 176 0.14 -7.96 -8.33
N SER A 177 1.13 -7.12 -8.67
CA SER A 177 1.88 -6.32 -7.69
C SER A 177 0.99 -5.33 -6.96
N VAL A 178 0.02 -4.69 -7.64
CA VAL A 178 -0.94 -3.78 -7.00
C VAL A 178 -1.87 -4.52 -6.04
N TRP A 179 -2.34 -5.72 -6.39
CA TRP A 179 -3.18 -6.53 -5.50
C TRP A 179 -2.41 -7.05 -4.28
N VAL A 180 -1.17 -7.48 -4.46
CA VAL A 180 -0.30 -7.88 -3.35
C VAL A 180 -0.05 -6.68 -2.42
N ASN A 181 0.22 -5.50 -3.00
CA ASN A 181 0.39 -4.27 -2.24
C ASN A 181 -0.89 -3.90 -1.45
N PHE A 182 -2.06 -4.00 -2.07
CA PHE A 182 -3.35 -3.80 -1.40
C PHE A 182 -3.54 -4.75 -0.20
N PHE A 183 -3.19 -6.03 -0.37
CA PHE A 183 -3.25 -7.01 0.71
C PHE A 183 -2.30 -6.68 1.87
N PHE A 184 -1.07 -6.27 1.58
CA PHE A 184 -0.14 -5.84 2.63
C PHE A 184 -0.65 -4.61 3.38
N TRP A 185 -1.24 -3.63 2.69
CA TRP A 185 -1.88 -2.49 3.34
C TRP A 185 -3.06 -2.88 4.24
N LEU A 186 -3.83 -3.92 3.89
CA LEU A 186 -4.86 -4.48 4.76
C LEU A 186 -4.27 -5.11 6.02
N LEU A 187 -3.17 -5.86 5.88
CA LEU A 187 -2.47 -6.45 7.03
C LEU A 187 -1.91 -5.38 7.96
N ILE A 188 -1.34 -4.31 7.41
CA ILE A 188 -0.86 -3.16 8.19
C ILE A 188 -2.03 -2.50 8.93
N ALA A 189 -3.14 -2.23 8.26
CA ALA A 189 -4.33 -1.67 8.89
C ALA A 189 -4.86 -2.56 10.03
N ALA A 190 -4.94 -3.88 9.80
CA ALA A 190 -5.34 -4.84 10.82
C ALA A 190 -4.37 -4.84 12.03
N ALA A 191 -3.05 -4.84 11.77
CA ALA A 191 -2.04 -4.76 12.82
C ALA A 191 -2.19 -3.48 13.65
N VAL A 192 -2.37 -2.32 13.01
CA VAL A 192 -2.57 -1.03 13.70
C VAL A 192 -3.86 -1.04 14.54
N VAL A 193 -4.96 -1.64 14.04
CA VAL A 193 -6.21 -1.78 14.82
C VAL A 193 -6.02 -2.69 16.02
N ILE A 194 -5.32 -3.82 15.88
CA ILE A 194 -5.02 -4.73 16.98
C ILE A 194 -4.17 -4.04 18.04
N GLN A 195 -3.14 -3.30 17.65
CA GLN A 195 -2.31 -2.51 18.57
C GLN A 195 -3.12 -1.46 19.31
N ARG A 196 -4.04 -0.77 18.61
CA ARG A 196 -4.93 0.20 19.22
C ARG A 196 -5.82 -0.44 20.28
N ARG A 197 -6.37 -1.63 20.01
CA ARG A 197 -7.21 -2.37 20.96
C ARG A 197 -6.43 -2.86 22.18
N GLN A 198 -5.22 -3.37 21.98
CA GLN A 198 -4.34 -3.81 23.07
C GLN A 198 -3.89 -2.64 23.95
N GLY A 199 -3.52 -1.49 23.34
CA GLY A 199 -3.18 -0.26 24.06
C GLY A 199 -4.37 0.43 24.75
N SER A 200 -5.62 0.19 24.31
CA SER A 200 -6.81 0.59 25.07
C SER A 200 -7.14 -0.36 26.21
N GLY A 201 -7.00 -1.67 26.02
CA GLY A 201 -7.30 -2.67 27.06
C GLY A 201 -6.37 -2.58 28.28
N PHE A 202 -5.12 -2.16 28.08
CA PHE A 202 -4.18 -1.94 29.19
C PHE A 202 -4.59 -0.76 30.09
N ARG A 203 -5.38 0.20 29.58
CA ARG A 203 -5.91 1.33 30.38
C ARG A 203 -7.20 1.00 31.12
N THR A 204 -7.88 -0.09 30.80
CA THR A 204 -9.14 -0.49 31.47
C THR A 204 -8.95 -1.63 32.47
N GLY A 205 -7.78 -2.28 32.50
CA GLY A 205 -7.46 -3.39 33.41
C GLY A 205 -6.51 -3.02 34.56
N GLY A 206 -6.24 -1.72 34.76
CA GLY A 206 -5.33 -1.19 35.77
C GLY A 206 -6.02 -0.32 36.82
N GLU A 207 -7.30 -0.56 37.10
CA GLU A 207 -8.03 0.09 38.20
C GLU A 207 -8.22 -0.92 39.34
N ILE A 208 -7.10 -1.32 39.94
CA ILE A 208 -7.05 -1.74 41.34
C ILE A 208 -5.84 -1.01 41.94
N THR A 209 -6.03 0.28 42.21
CA THR A 209 -5.35 0.90 43.36
C THR A 209 -6.34 0.87 44.50
N ASP A 210 -6.22 -0.18 45.32
CA ASP A 210 -6.42 -0.05 46.76
C ASP A 210 -5.60 1.17 47.21
N GLY A 211 -6.31 2.27 47.42
CA GLY A 211 -5.78 3.55 47.82
C GLY A 211 -6.92 4.33 48.45
N SER A 212 -7.14 4.06 49.73
CA SER A 212 -8.00 4.81 50.66
C SER A 212 -8.13 6.30 50.27
N PRO A 213 -9.34 6.85 50.05
CA PRO A 213 -9.55 8.28 49.95
C PRO A 213 -9.58 8.87 51.36
N SER A 214 -8.43 8.85 52.05
CA SER A 214 -8.21 9.68 53.22
C SER A 214 -7.71 11.04 52.75
N GLU A 215 -8.62 12.01 52.80
CA GLU A 215 -8.36 13.42 53.12
C GLU A 215 -7.68 14.26 52.03
N SER A 216 -8.50 14.85 51.16
CA SER A 216 -8.19 16.13 50.52
C SER A 216 -9.02 17.23 51.18
N GLU A 217 -8.50 17.83 52.24
CA GLU A 217 -8.89 19.15 52.74
C GLU A 217 -7.65 20.02 53.01
N PRO A 218 -7.77 21.35 52.91
CA PRO A 218 -6.82 22.18 52.18
C PRO A 218 -5.73 22.82 53.03
N PHE A 219 -4.50 22.83 52.51
CA PHE A 219 -3.39 23.62 53.05
C PHE A 219 -3.59 25.13 52.75
N PHE A 220 -4.45 25.78 53.51
CA PHE A 220 -4.41 27.24 53.69
C PHE A 220 -3.84 27.54 55.09
N HIS A 221 -2.59 27.97 55.12
CA HIS A 221 -1.99 28.59 56.30
C HIS A 221 -2.79 29.84 56.69
N ARG A 222 -3.54 29.78 57.79
CA ARG A 222 -4.03 30.96 58.52
C ARG A 222 -3.04 31.25 59.66
N PRO A 223 -2.50 32.47 59.80
CA PRO A 223 -1.65 32.81 60.93
C PRO A 223 -2.47 32.90 62.21
N ALA A 224 -1.92 32.38 63.30
CA ALA A 224 -2.46 32.53 64.65
C ALA A 224 -2.45 34.01 65.04
N ARG A 225 -3.61 34.53 65.49
CA ARG A 225 -3.71 35.84 66.14
C ARG A 225 -3.67 35.60 67.66
N PRO A 226 -2.84 36.32 68.44
CA PRO A 226 -2.85 36.23 69.89
C PRO A 226 -4.03 37.00 70.50
N GLN A 227 -4.60 36.39 71.55
CA GLN A 227 -5.45 36.87 72.65
C GLN A 227 -6.42 38.03 72.39
#